data_AF-A0AAW4N3Y3-F1
#
_entry.id   AF-A0AAW4N3Y3-F1
#
_cell.length_a   1.000
_cell.length_b   1.000
_cell.length_c   1.000
_cell.angle_alpha   90.00
_cell.angle_beta   90.00
_cell.angle_gamma   90.00
#
_symmetry.space_group_name_H-M   'P 1'
#
loop_
_entity.id
_entity.type
_entity.pdbx_description
1 polymer ?
#
loop_
_entity_poly.entity_id
_entity_poly.type
_entity_poly.pdbx_seq_one_letter_code
_entity_poly.pdbx_strand_id
1 'polypeptide(L)'
;MQAKIWNFSQWIKETDPKRLRDIFDEALKTSGFNVLCFTDHHFQPQGYTALWLLTESHFAVHTFPEFEKSYIELSSCNLEFYQKFLKLTKEL
;
A
#
# COMPACT_ATOMS: atom_id res chain seq x y z
N MET A 1 15.27 -13.58 18.76
CA MET A 1 14.45 -13.21 17.58
C MET A 1 12.99 -13.37 17.98
N GLN A 2 12.16 -12.34 17.85
CA GLN A 2 10.72 -12.43 18.13
C GLN A 2 9.97 -12.30 16.81
N ALA A 3 9.02 -13.19 16.54
CA ALA A 3 8.13 -13.07 15.40
C ALA A 3 7.22 -11.85 15.63
N LYS A 4 7.48 -10.75 14.93
CA LYS A 4 6.72 -9.51 15.05
C LYS A 4 6.46 -8.94 13.67
N ILE A 5 5.19 -8.61 13.42
CA ILE A 5 4.73 -7.91 12.23
C ILE A 5 4.10 -6.60 12.69
N TRP A 6 4.46 -5.51 12.03
CA TRP A 6 3.81 -4.22 12.18
C TRP A 6 2.76 -4.08 11.09
N ASN A 7 1.54 -3.75 11.49
CA ASN A 7 0.41 -3.56 10.59
C ASN A 7 -0.06 -2.12 10.67
N PHE A 8 -0.34 -1.55 9.51
CA PHE A 8 -0.97 -0.25 9.37
C PHE A 8 -2.06 -0.34 8.32
N SER A 9 -3.18 0.33 8.57
CA SER A 9 -4.17 0.56 7.54
C SER A 9 -4.87 1.89 7.72
N GLN A 10 -5.33 2.46 6.60
CA GLN A 10 -6.07 3.71 6.61
C GLN A 10 -6.99 3.82 5.38
N TRP A 11 -7.98 4.71 5.50
CA TRP A 11 -8.78 5.17 4.37
C TRP A 11 -8.19 6.45 3.80
N ILE A 12 -8.01 6.51 2.48
CA ILE A 12 -7.50 7.68 1.76
C ILE A 12 -8.52 8.16 0.72
N LYS A 13 -8.41 9.41 0.28
CA LYS A 13 -9.30 10.05 -0.71
C LYS A 13 -8.70 10.07 -2.12
N GLU A 14 -8.19 8.94 -2.56
CA GLU A 14 -7.72 8.72 -3.94
C GLU A 14 -8.24 7.37 -4.41
N THR A 15 -8.73 7.29 -5.64
CA THR A 15 -9.33 6.08 -6.23
C THR A 15 -8.83 5.80 -7.65
N ASP A 16 -8.05 6.70 -8.25
CA ASP A 16 -7.45 6.48 -9.56
C ASP A 16 -6.34 5.41 -9.47
N PRO A 17 -6.49 4.26 -10.17
CA PRO A 17 -5.53 3.16 -10.09
C PRO A 17 -4.09 3.55 -10.44
N LYS A 18 -3.92 4.43 -11.43
CA LYS A 18 -2.60 4.85 -11.90
C LYS A 18 -1.92 5.75 -10.88
N ARG A 19 -2.65 6.73 -10.32
CA ARG A 19 -2.12 7.59 -9.25
C ARG A 19 -1.79 6.80 -8.00
N LEU A 20 -2.65 5.86 -7.60
CA LEU A 20 -2.39 4.98 -6.47
C LEU A 20 -1.11 4.17 -6.68
N ARG A 21 -0.94 3.60 -7.88
CA ARG A 21 0.28 2.87 -8.23
C ARG A 21 1.52 3.75 -8.13
N ASP A 22 1.50 4.92 -8.76
CA ASP A 22 2.65 5.83 -8.80
C ASP A 22 3.03 6.30 -7.38
N ILE A 23 2.04 6.68 -6.56
CA ILE A 23 2.24 7.12 -5.16
C ILE A 23 2.89 5.99 -4.34
N PHE A 24 2.38 4.77 -4.43
CA PHE A 24 2.83 3.69 -3.56
C PHE A 24 4.12 3.02 -4.06
N ASP A 25 4.38 2.95 -5.36
CA ASP A 25 5.68 2.55 -5.89
C ASP A 25 6.79 3.48 -5.36
N GLU A 26 6.56 4.79 -5.39
CA GLU A 26 7.50 5.79 -4.87
C GLU A 26 7.64 5.72 -3.34
N ALA A 27 6.53 5.62 -2.61
CA ALA A 27 6.55 5.57 -1.15
C ALA A 27 7.26 4.31 -0.63
N LEU A 28 6.99 3.14 -1.22
CA LEU A 28 7.64 1.88 -0.85
C LEU A 28 9.14 1.95 -1.12
N LYS A 29 9.53 2.39 -2.32
CA LYS A 29 10.94 2.55 -2.70
C LYS A 29 11.69 3.51 -1.78
N THR A 30 11.11 4.67 -1.49
CA THR A 30 11.71 5.70 -0.64
C THR A 30 11.82 5.26 0.81
N SER A 31 10.91 4.40 1.26
CA SER A 31 10.94 3.79 2.60
C SER A 31 12.02 2.71 2.75
N GLY A 32 12.58 2.23 1.64
CA GLY A 32 13.60 1.18 1.61
C GLY A 32 13.03 -0.23 1.35
N PHE A 33 11.73 -0.35 1.08
CA PHE A 33 11.17 -1.65 0.71
C PHE A 33 11.63 -2.08 -0.68
N ASN A 34 11.92 -3.36 -0.83
CA ASN A 34 12.14 -3.99 -2.12
C ASN A 34 10.87 -4.71 -2.57
N VAL A 35 10.32 -4.28 -3.70
CA VAL A 35 9.13 -4.89 -4.32
C VAL A 35 9.59 -6.10 -5.14
N LEU A 36 9.13 -7.29 -4.75
CA LEU A 36 9.40 -8.54 -5.46
C LEU A 36 8.43 -8.74 -6.63
N CYS A 37 7.17 -8.37 -6.44
CA CYS A 37 6.12 -8.51 -7.44
C CYS A 37 5.04 -7.46 -7.19
N PHE A 38 4.44 -7.00 -8.29
CA PHE A 38 3.24 -6.19 -8.28
C PHE A 38 2.18 -6.89 -9.11
N THR A 39 0.94 -6.93 -8.62
CA THR A 39 -0.21 -7.44 -9.36
C THR A 39 -1.45 -6.63 -9.02
N ASP A 40 -2.32 -6.43 -10.01
CA ASP A 40 -3.57 -5.68 -9.87
C ASP A 40 -4.74 -6.31 -10.63
N HIS A 41 -5.94 -5.95 -10.23
CA HIS A 41 -7.18 -6.34 -10.89
C HIS A 41 -8.18 -5.19 -10.91
N HIS A 42 -8.77 -4.96 -12.09
CA HIS A 42 -9.79 -3.95 -12.32
C HIS A 42 -11.16 -4.63 -12.44
N PHE A 43 -12.04 -4.32 -11.49
CA PHE A 43 -13.38 -4.89 -11.42
C PHE A 43 -14.36 -4.12 -12.31
N GLN A 44 -15.47 -4.77 -12.66
CA GLN A 44 -16.58 -4.17 -13.38
C GLN A 44 -17.79 -4.02 -12.44
N PRO A 45 -18.55 -2.90 -12.50
CA PRO A 45 -18.35 -1.75 -13.39
C PRO A 45 -17.21 -0.81 -12.95
N GLN A 46 -16.74 -0.92 -11.71
CA GLN A 46 -15.64 -0.13 -11.15
C GLN A 46 -15.00 -0.88 -9.99
N GLY A 47 -13.86 -0.37 -9.51
CA GLY A 47 -13.10 -0.95 -8.40
C GLY A 47 -11.75 -1.50 -8.86
N TYR A 48 -10.78 -1.44 -7.96
CA TYR A 48 -9.38 -1.76 -8.19
C TYR A 48 -8.80 -2.39 -6.92
N THR A 49 -8.15 -3.54 -7.08
CA THR A 49 -7.32 -4.13 -6.03
C THR A 49 -5.90 -4.24 -6.54
N ALA A 50 -4.93 -3.83 -5.74
CA ALA A 50 -3.51 -3.95 -6.04
C ALA A 50 -2.72 -4.52 -4.86
N LEU A 51 -1.72 -5.32 -5.17
CA LEU A 51 -0.86 -6.02 -4.23
C LEU A 51 0.60 -5.83 -4.61
N TRP A 52 1.39 -5.41 -3.64
CA TRP A 52 2.85 -5.39 -3.68
C TRP A 52 3.38 -6.46 -2.75
N LEU A 53 4.01 -7.48 -3.32
CA LEU A 53 4.79 -8.43 -2.56
C LEU A 53 6.14 -7.79 -2.21
N LEU A 54 6.44 -7.71 -0.92
CA LEU A 54 7.68 -7.11 -0.42
C LEU A 54 8.60 -8.20 0.13
N THR A 55 9.91 -7.97 0.13
CA THR A 55 10.84 -8.87 0.86
C THR A 55 10.49 -8.99 2.34
N GLU A 56 9.86 -7.95 2.90
CA GLU A 56 9.52 -7.81 4.31
C GLU A 56 8.02 -7.98 4.60
N SER A 57 7.27 -8.75 3.77
CA SER A 57 5.82 -9.04 3.83
C SER A 57 5.02 -8.46 2.63
N HIS A 58 4.10 -7.51 2.80
CA HIS A 58 3.25 -7.04 1.69
C HIS A 58 2.59 -5.67 1.94
N PHE A 59 2.14 -5.05 0.85
CA PHE A 59 1.27 -3.87 0.85
C PHE A 59 0.09 -4.08 -0.10
N ALA A 60 -1.11 -3.65 0.30
CA ALA A 60 -2.33 -3.82 -0.48
C ALA A 60 -3.15 -2.54 -0.55
N VAL A 61 -3.90 -2.39 -1.65
CA VAL A 61 -4.84 -1.30 -1.88
C VAL A 61 -6.15 -1.88 -2.41
N HIS A 62 -7.26 -1.37 -1.89
CA HIS A 62 -8.62 -1.67 -2.35
C HIS A 62 -9.40 -0.37 -2.53
N THR A 63 -9.86 -0.08 -3.74
CA THR A 63 -10.64 1.13 -4.02
C THR A 63 -12.13 0.86 -3.91
N PHE A 64 -12.87 1.83 -3.42
CA PHE A 64 -14.33 1.87 -3.47
C PHE A 64 -14.76 3.20 -4.09
N PRO A 65 -14.71 3.34 -5.44
CA PRO A 65 -14.98 4.60 -6.11
C PRO A 65 -16.36 5.19 -5.81
N GLU A 66 -17.37 4.36 -5.54
CA GLU A 66 -18.73 4.76 -5.13
C GLU A 66 -18.77 5.51 -3.79
N PHE A 67 -17.70 5.40 -3.00
CA PHE A 67 -17.53 6.11 -1.73
C PHE A 67 -16.33 7.07 -1.76
N GLU A 68 -15.76 7.33 -2.94
CA GLU A 68 -14.62 8.23 -3.18
C GLU A 68 -13.40 7.95 -2.26
N LYS A 69 -13.17 6.67 -1.94
CA LYS A 69 -12.12 6.30 -1.00
C LYS A 69 -11.46 4.97 -1.35
N SER A 70 -10.23 4.82 -0.87
CA SER A 70 -9.50 3.56 -0.92
C SER A 70 -9.06 3.14 0.48
N TYR A 71 -9.08 1.84 0.73
CA TYR A 71 -8.48 1.24 1.90
C TYR A 71 -7.08 0.76 1.52
N ILE A 72 -6.08 1.15 2.31
CA ILE A 72 -4.70 0.69 2.14
C ILE A 72 -4.24 -0.06 3.38
N GLU A 73 -3.37 -1.03 3.21
CA GLU A 73 -2.77 -1.77 4.31
C GLU A 73 -1.30 -2.12 4.04
N LEU A 74 -0.44 -1.89 5.04
CA LEU A 74 0.95 -2.28 5.04
C LEU A 74 1.18 -3.30 6.17
N SER A 75 1.72 -4.45 5.81
CA SER A 75 2.30 -5.41 6.74
C SER A 75 3.82 -5.41 6.57
N SER A 76 4.58 -5.26 7.66
CA SER A 76 6.05 -5.23 7.60
C SER A 76 6.70 -6.02 8.73
N CYS A 77 7.77 -6.75 8.40
CA CYS A 77 8.70 -7.36 9.35
C CYS A 77 9.89 -6.44 9.71
N ASN A 78 9.96 -5.24 9.12
CA ASN A 78 11.02 -4.26 9.34
C ASN A 78 10.43 -2.95 9.91
N LEU A 79 10.79 -2.63 11.16
CA LEU A 79 10.28 -1.43 11.86
C LEU A 79 10.74 -0.12 11.21
N GLU A 80 11.98 -0.05 10.73
CA GLU A 80 12.53 1.18 10.16
C GLU A 80 11.80 1.55 8.87
N PHE A 81 11.64 0.58 7.97
CA PHE A 81 10.93 0.79 6.70
C PHE A 81 9.46 1.12 6.94
N TYR A 82 8.83 0.42 7.89
CA TYR A 82 7.48 0.70 8.33
C TYR A 82 7.31 2.16 8.80
N GLN A 83 8.19 2.65 9.69
CA GLN A 83 8.10 4.02 10.20
C GLN A 83 8.32 5.07 9.11
N LYS A 84 9.25 4.82 8.17
CA LYS A 84 9.48 5.71 7.02
C LYS A 84 8.23 5.78 6.12
N PHE A 85 7.60 4.65 5.84
CA PHE A 85 6.37 4.59 5.05
C PHE A 85 5.27 5.42 5.71
N LEU A 86 5.00 5.20 7.00
CA LEU A 86 3.98 5.97 7.74
C LEU A 86 4.23 7.47 7.69
N LYS A 87 5.49 7.90 7.73
CA LYS A 87 5.85 9.32 7.66
C LYS A 87 5.54 9.91 6.28
N LEU A 88 5.80 9.16 5.20
CA LEU A 88 5.54 9.60 3.82
C LEU A 88 4.05 9.61 3.48
N THR A 89 3.27 8.69 4.06
CA THR A 89 1.84 8.52 3.74
C THR A 89 0.89 9.17 4.73
N LYS A 90 1.41 9.97 5.68
CA LYS A 90 0.62 10.56 6.77
C LYS A 90 -0.47 11.54 6.30
N GLU A 91 -0.27 12.15 5.13
CA GLU A 91 -1.13 13.23 4.60
C GLU A 91 -1.89 12.80 3.33
N LEU A 92 -1.87 11.51 2.99
CA LEU A 92 -2.66 10.93 1.89
C LEU A 92 -4.16 10.85 2.23
#